data_AF-A0A051U5I3-F1
#
_entry.id   AF-A0A051U5I3-F1
#
_cell.length_a   1.000
_cell.length_b   1.000
_cell.length_c   1.000
_cell.angle_alpha   90.00
_cell.angle_beta   90.00
_cell.angle_gamma   90.00
#
_symmetry.space_group_name_H-M   'P 1'
#
loop_
_entity.id
_entity.type
_entity.pdbx_description
1 polymer ?
#
loop_
_entity_poly.entity_id
_entity_poly.type
_entity_poly.pdbx_seq_one_letter_code
_entity_poly.pdbx_strand_id
1 'polypeptide(L)'
;MTRPDAADPDRLRYLATFIAKAPMAVSLAVAGDRAHTDGHTIFVSAAAPPDEQRREMVVQAALLGAGSLDRRLVKRLRARPSVARRYLTLEGDRVLADLARHLPLAAKIATGERPRTHTPAESLDVAGSRSRIAEPPGWFGVIKPSSLLSARGNPGLQSADEDVRLEPKAAHDDRDDDGNARESRLLRLFQTPVVNSRSLSELLRQLFGAAPSSGGDHTAGGELRRGTIRKTQSAGPHARPLPTAIRFAHDVKPGTICGLRGTLHPEWDVHAERYRPDWCRVLEFPVTARVEAADASALQDDVLRRRLSRVGLGPKTLRARADGDELDVEALIELCVDLRSGHSPPELVYVERRNVARNLGVLILLDASGSATDADPRGRAVHDHQRRAAATLAATLQELGDRVAIYAFRSEGRDAVHLPVVKTFEQRFDAAARARLNQLQPSSYTRLGAAIRGAGGILKAEAGTPNRLLLVLSDGYPYDHGYEGRYAESDANRALEELRTDGVACLCLSIGAAATDARALERVFGAASYACAATLAELSPRMDELFMSALRELAAQRLAPRPR
;
A
#
# COMPACT_ATOMS: atom_id res chain seq x y z
N MET A 1 16.57 4.51 -7.68
CA MET A 1 17.78 4.05 -6.97
C MET A 1 18.93 4.21 -7.93
N THR A 2 19.76 5.23 -7.70
CA THR A 2 21.00 5.48 -8.45
C THR A 2 21.91 4.26 -8.29
N ARG A 3 22.50 3.76 -9.39
CA ARG A 3 23.59 2.78 -9.32
C ARG A 3 24.63 3.33 -8.34
N PRO A 4 25.08 2.58 -7.32
CA PRO A 4 26.18 3.03 -6.48
C PRO A 4 27.37 3.34 -7.39
N ASP A 5 27.96 4.52 -7.19
CA ASP A 5 29.04 5.03 -8.02
C ASP A 5 30.18 4.01 -7.99
N ALA A 6 30.68 3.60 -9.16
CA ALA A 6 31.71 2.57 -9.26
C ALA A 6 33.07 3.03 -8.67
N ALA A 7 33.13 4.25 -8.14
CA ALA A 7 34.27 4.84 -7.45
C ALA A 7 34.14 4.84 -5.91
N ASP A 8 32.96 4.53 -5.34
CA ASP A 8 32.78 4.55 -3.89
C ASP A 8 33.47 3.33 -3.24
N PRO A 9 34.48 3.51 -2.36
CA PRO A 9 35.13 2.39 -1.67
C PRO A 9 34.20 1.65 -0.71
N ASP A 10 33.07 2.25 -0.31
CA ASP A 10 32.14 1.64 0.64
C ASP A 10 31.51 0.34 0.10
N ARG A 11 31.53 0.14 -1.23
CA ARG A 11 31.18 -1.14 -1.85
C ARG A 11 32.02 -2.31 -1.34
N LEU A 12 33.28 -2.08 -0.92
CA LEU A 12 34.19 -3.13 -0.46
C LEU A 12 34.00 -3.47 1.02
N ARG A 13 33.13 -2.75 1.74
CA ARG A 13 32.90 -2.88 3.18
C ARG A 13 32.56 -4.30 3.61
N TYR A 14 31.72 -5.00 2.84
CA TYR A 14 31.31 -6.36 3.18
C TYR A 14 32.41 -7.38 2.96
N LEU A 15 33.11 -7.29 1.83
CA LEU A 15 34.27 -8.14 1.58
C LEU A 15 35.35 -7.92 2.66
N ALA A 16 35.59 -6.67 3.06
CA ALA A 16 36.49 -6.34 4.17
C ALA A 16 36.03 -6.95 5.50
N THR A 17 34.75 -6.81 5.84
CA THR A 17 34.16 -7.36 7.08
C THR A 17 34.22 -8.89 7.11
N PHE A 18 33.94 -9.54 5.98
CA PHE A 18 34.02 -10.99 5.82
C PHE A 18 35.46 -11.50 6.02
N ILE A 19 36.44 -10.85 5.39
CA ILE A 19 37.85 -11.23 5.47
C ILE A 19 38.41 -10.96 6.88
N ALA A 20 38.11 -9.79 7.46
CA ALA A 20 38.62 -9.38 8.77
C ALA A 20 37.94 -10.10 9.95
N LYS A 21 36.79 -10.76 9.71
CA LYS A 21 35.96 -11.40 10.75
C LYS A 21 35.52 -10.42 11.86
N ALA A 22 35.41 -9.15 11.51
CA ALA A 22 35.04 -8.05 12.40
C ALA A 22 34.36 -6.94 11.57
N PRO A 23 33.43 -6.15 12.16
CA PRO A 23 32.75 -5.07 11.44
C PRO A 23 33.75 -4.00 11.02
N MET A 24 34.01 -3.89 9.71
CA MET A 24 34.96 -2.94 9.13
C MET A 24 34.24 -1.83 8.36
N ALA A 25 34.79 -0.63 8.38
CA ALA A 25 34.50 0.43 7.42
C ALA A 25 35.60 0.48 6.34
N VAL A 26 35.27 0.94 5.13
CA VAL A 26 36.27 1.17 4.07
C VAL A 26 36.16 2.61 3.60
N SER A 27 37.29 3.30 3.49
CA SER A 27 37.33 4.73 3.14
C SER A 27 38.54 5.04 2.27
N LEU A 28 38.51 6.19 1.60
CA LEU A 28 39.68 6.67 0.85
C LEU A 28 40.74 7.22 1.81
N ALA A 29 41.99 6.86 1.59
CA ALA A 29 43.14 7.47 2.25
C ALA A 29 43.30 8.93 1.80
N VAL A 30 43.96 9.74 2.63
CA VAL A 30 44.34 11.11 2.26
C VAL A 30 45.24 11.07 1.01
N ALA A 31 45.11 12.05 0.12
CA ALA A 31 45.89 12.10 -1.11
C ALA A 31 47.41 11.96 -0.85
N GLY A 32 48.04 10.94 -1.44
CA GLY A 32 49.46 10.63 -1.28
C GLY A 32 49.77 9.58 -0.21
N ASP A 33 48.82 9.22 0.65
CA ASP A 33 48.98 8.10 1.59
C ASP A 33 48.77 6.75 0.89
N ARG A 34 49.59 5.77 1.26
CA ARG A 34 49.39 4.37 0.89
C ARG A 34 48.28 3.73 1.73
N ALA A 35 47.72 2.63 1.22
CA ALA A 35 46.72 1.86 1.93
C ALA A 35 47.18 1.45 3.34
N HIS A 36 46.31 1.61 4.33
CA HIS A 36 46.59 1.30 5.73
C HIS A 36 45.29 1.07 6.51
N THR A 37 45.39 0.57 7.74
CA THR A 37 44.24 0.40 8.62
C THR A 37 44.51 0.95 10.02
N ASP A 38 43.45 1.42 10.69
CA ASP A 38 43.44 1.78 12.10
C ASP A 38 42.83 0.69 13.01
N GLY A 39 42.42 -0.44 12.43
CA GLY A 39 41.79 -1.57 13.12
C GLY A 39 40.26 -1.61 13.08
N HIS A 40 39.60 -0.51 12.66
CA HIS A 40 38.15 -0.47 12.45
C HIS A 40 37.79 -0.02 11.02
N THR A 41 38.65 0.80 10.43
CA THR A 41 38.55 1.33 9.08
C THR A 41 39.77 0.92 8.27
N ILE A 42 39.52 0.50 7.03
CA ILE A 42 40.56 0.26 6.03
C ILE A 42 40.57 1.44 5.07
N PHE A 43 41.71 2.12 4.99
CA PHE A 43 41.93 3.23 4.08
C PHE A 43 42.60 2.71 2.81
N VAL A 44 41.93 2.79 1.66
CA VAL A 44 42.47 2.42 0.34
C VAL A 44 42.98 3.65 -0.42
N SER A 45 43.92 3.46 -1.33
CA SER A 45 44.57 4.58 -2.03
C SER A 45 43.57 5.34 -2.93
N ALA A 46 43.45 6.66 -2.72
CA ALA A 46 42.47 7.50 -3.42
C ALA A 46 42.68 7.59 -4.95
N ALA A 47 43.93 7.48 -5.41
CA ALA A 47 44.29 7.59 -6.82
C ALA A 47 44.45 6.23 -7.54
N ALA A 48 44.25 5.11 -6.83
CA ALA A 48 44.45 3.78 -7.40
C ALA A 48 43.22 3.31 -8.20
N PRO A 49 43.39 2.53 -9.27
CA PRO A 49 42.28 1.94 -10.00
C PRO A 49 41.47 0.97 -9.12
N PRO A 50 40.18 0.73 -9.44
CA PRO A 50 39.28 -0.13 -8.66
C PRO A 50 39.85 -1.51 -8.29
N ASP A 51 40.57 -2.13 -9.22
CA ASP A 51 41.17 -3.46 -9.00
C ASP A 51 42.35 -3.41 -8.03
N GLU A 52 43.10 -2.31 -8.00
CA GLU A 52 44.19 -2.12 -7.06
C GLU A 52 43.65 -1.79 -5.67
N GLN A 53 42.62 -0.93 -5.56
CA GLN A 53 41.90 -0.70 -4.29
C GLN A 53 41.33 -2.00 -3.70
N ARG A 54 40.82 -2.90 -4.56
CA ARG A 54 40.35 -4.23 -4.13
C ARG A 54 41.50 -5.07 -3.56
N ARG A 55 42.67 -5.09 -4.21
CA ARG A 55 43.87 -5.81 -3.72
C ARG A 55 44.38 -5.25 -2.40
N GLU A 56 44.48 -3.93 -2.30
CA GLU A 56 44.88 -3.22 -1.09
C GLU A 56 43.96 -3.55 0.09
N MET A 57 42.64 -3.47 -0.13
CA MET A 57 41.65 -3.81 0.89
C MET A 57 41.78 -5.28 1.35
N VAL A 58 41.92 -6.23 0.41
CA VAL A 58 42.05 -7.66 0.74
C VAL A 58 43.26 -7.91 1.65
N VAL A 59 44.42 -7.30 1.38
CA VAL A 59 45.62 -7.47 2.22
C VAL A 59 45.41 -6.88 3.60
N GLN A 60 44.93 -5.64 3.69
CA GLN A 60 44.73 -4.97 4.97
C GLN A 60 43.69 -5.69 5.84
N ALA A 61 42.60 -6.17 5.23
CA ALA A 61 41.59 -6.98 5.92
C ALA A 61 42.15 -8.34 6.36
N ALA A 62 42.96 -9.01 5.51
CA ALA A 62 43.55 -10.30 5.84
C ALA A 62 44.57 -10.20 6.99
N LEU A 63 45.36 -9.12 7.04
CA LEU A 63 46.26 -8.82 8.15
C LEU A 63 45.52 -8.65 9.49
N LEU A 64 44.31 -8.07 9.47
CA LEU A 64 43.45 -7.97 10.65
C LEU A 64 42.84 -9.32 11.03
N GLY A 65 42.23 -10.03 10.07
CA GLY A 65 41.56 -11.31 10.30
C GLY A 65 42.50 -12.43 10.75
N ALA A 66 43.79 -12.34 10.41
CA ALA A 66 44.82 -13.29 10.83
C ALA A 66 45.51 -12.91 12.16
N GLY A 67 45.11 -11.81 12.81
CA GLY A 67 45.74 -11.32 14.04
C GLY A 67 47.15 -10.75 13.86
N SER A 68 47.60 -10.52 12.61
CA SER A 68 48.96 -10.04 12.32
C SER A 68 49.24 -8.62 12.83
N LEU A 69 48.18 -7.88 13.16
CA LEU A 69 48.25 -6.50 13.68
C LEU A 69 47.94 -6.42 15.19
N ASP A 70 48.15 -7.51 15.93
CA ASP A 70 47.99 -7.52 17.38
C ASP A 70 48.85 -6.50 18.11
N ARG A 71 48.29 -5.89 19.16
CA ARG A 71 48.91 -4.79 19.93
C ARG A 71 50.33 -5.11 20.42
N ARG A 72 50.59 -6.37 20.81
CA ARG A 72 51.90 -6.82 21.30
C ARG A 72 52.97 -6.75 20.20
N LEU A 73 52.60 -7.13 18.98
CA LEU A 73 53.48 -7.12 17.81
C LEU A 73 53.66 -5.69 17.29
N VAL A 74 52.57 -4.92 17.18
CA VAL A 74 52.60 -3.53 16.71
C VAL A 74 53.45 -2.63 17.61
N LYS A 75 53.46 -2.84 18.94
CA LYS A 75 54.35 -2.13 19.87
C LYS A 75 55.83 -2.33 19.53
N ARG A 76 56.24 -3.53 19.12
CA ARG A 76 57.64 -3.85 18.73
C ARG A 76 58.04 -3.24 17.39
N LEU A 77 57.07 -2.90 16.54
CA LEU A 77 57.28 -2.23 15.25
C LEU A 77 57.35 -0.70 15.37
N ARG A 78 56.95 -0.13 16.51
CA ARG A 78 56.97 1.31 16.75
C ARG A 78 58.40 1.86 16.63
N ALA A 79 58.56 2.97 15.92
CA ALA A 79 59.84 3.62 15.63
C ALA A 79 60.86 2.77 14.84
N ARG A 80 60.42 1.67 14.19
CA ARG A 80 61.27 0.80 13.36
C ARG A 80 60.69 0.61 11.96
N PRO A 81 60.73 1.64 11.08
CA PRO A 81 60.05 1.59 9.78
C PRO A 81 60.63 0.53 8.83
N SER A 82 61.93 0.25 8.89
CA SER A 82 62.56 -0.80 8.08
C SER A 82 62.08 -2.20 8.48
N VAL A 83 61.96 -2.46 9.77
CA VAL A 83 61.43 -3.74 10.30
C VAL A 83 59.95 -3.89 9.98
N ALA A 84 59.16 -2.82 10.08
CA ALA A 84 57.74 -2.84 9.73
C ALA A 84 57.49 -3.17 8.25
N ARG A 85 58.31 -2.64 7.33
CA ARG A 85 58.24 -2.98 5.89
C ARG A 85 58.58 -4.45 5.65
N ARG A 86 59.64 -4.95 6.27
CA ARG A 86 60.05 -6.37 6.15
C ARG A 86 59.00 -7.33 6.74
N TYR A 87 58.40 -6.94 7.86
CA TYR A 87 57.30 -7.67 8.49
C TYR A 87 56.07 -7.71 7.59
N LEU A 88 55.71 -6.58 6.97
CA LEU A 88 54.58 -6.49 6.04
C LEU A 88 54.74 -7.42 4.83
N THR A 89 55.95 -7.57 4.27
CA THR A 89 56.19 -8.54 3.20
C THR A 89 55.89 -9.96 3.66
N LEU A 90 56.53 -10.41 4.75
CA LEU A 90 56.38 -11.77 5.27
C LEU A 90 54.94 -12.09 5.65
N GLU A 91 54.30 -11.18 6.38
CA GLU A 91 52.91 -11.37 6.80
C GLU A 91 51.94 -11.25 5.64
N GLY A 92 52.15 -10.34 4.70
CA GLY A 92 51.30 -10.21 3.52
C GLY A 92 51.28 -11.49 2.70
N ASP A 93 52.44 -12.10 2.45
CA ASP A 93 52.53 -13.39 1.75
C ASP A 93 51.87 -14.52 2.56
N ARG A 94 52.07 -14.55 3.89
CA ARG A 94 51.46 -15.54 4.78
C ARG A 94 49.94 -15.45 4.80
N VAL A 95 49.37 -14.27 5.02
CA VAL A 95 47.92 -14.09 5.11
C VAL A 95 47.24 -14.28 3.76
N LEU A 96 47.87 -13.88 2.65
CA LEU A 96 47.35 -14.14 1.32
C LEU A 96 47.36 -15.63 0.98
N ALA A 97 48.43 -16.35 1.32
CA ALA A 97 48.51 -17.80 1.13
C ALA A 97 47.45 -18.54 1.97
N ASP A 98 47.18 -18.06 3.18
CA ASP A 98 46.13 -18.61 4.04
C ASP A 98 44.73 -18.34 3.48
N LEU A 99 44.46 -17.10 3.08
CA LEU A 99 43.18 -16.68 2.50
C LEU A 99 42.90 -17.38 1.16
N ALA A 100 43.94 -17.63 0.36
CA ALA A 100 43.85 -18.31 -0.94
C ALA A 100 43.25 -19.72 -0.84
N ARG A 101 43.29 -20.37 0.34
CA ARG A 101 42.64 -21.67 0.59
C ARG A 101 41.11 -21.59 0.56
N HIS A 102 40.55 -20.42 0.83
CA HIS A 102 39.11 -20.21 1.00
C HIS A 102 38.52 -19.18 0.04
N LEU A 103 39.35 -18.32 -0.55
CA LEU A 103 38.93 -17.19 -1.36
C LEU A 103 39.72 -17.17 -2.68
N PRO A 104 39.10 -17.53 -3.83
CA PRO A 104 39.77 -17.58 -5.13
C PRO A 104 40.38 -16.24 -5.55
N LEU A 105 39.78 -15.13 -5.11
CA LEU A 105 40.33 -13.80 -5.32
C LEU A 105 41.74 -13.65 -4.71
N ALA A 106 41.97 -14.15 -3.49
CA ALA A 106 43.30 -14.13 -2.89
C ALA A 106 44.29 -15.04 -3.62
N ALA A 107 43.84 -16.19 -4.14
CA ALA A 107 44.69 -17.05 -4.95
C ALA A 107 45.18 -16.35 -6.24
N LYS A 108 44.39 -15.47 -6.84
CA LYS A 108 44.79 -14.66 -8.02
C LYS A 108 45.77 -13.53 -7.68
N ILE A 109 45.75 -13.05 -6.44
CA ILE A 109 46.52 -11.87 -6.00
C ILE A 109 47.82 -12.29 -5.28
N ALA A 110 47.88 -13.51 -4.75
CA ALA A 110 49.05 -14.05 -4.09
C ALA A 110 50.29 -13.98 -5.00
N THR A 111 51.42 -13.60 -4.41
CA THR A 111 52.72 -13.41 -5.08
C THR A 111 53.33 -14.71 -5.61
N GLY A 112 52.78 -15.87 -5.23
CA GLY A 112 53.25 -17.19 -5.62
C GLY A 112 54.45 -17.71 -4.81
N GLU A 113 55.01 -16.88 -3.92
CA GLU A 113 56.06 -17.32 -2.99
C GLU A 113 55.45 -18.14 -1.86
N ARG A 114 56.09 -19.27 -1.50
CA ARG A 114 55.66 -20.05 -0.34
C ARG A 114 55.95 -19.26 0.94
N PRO A 115 54.99 -19.17 1.88
CA PRO A 115 55.20 -18.46 3.14
C PRO A 115 56.37 -19.09 3.90
N ARG A 116 57.32 -18.23 4.31
CA ARG A 116 58.54 -18.65 5.02
C ARG A 116 58.31 -18.85 6.52
N THR A 117 57.18 -18.38 7.02
CA THR A 117 56.83 -18.34 8.45
C THR A 117 55.40 -18.83 8.65
N HIS A 118 55.15 -19.41 9.82
CA HIS A 118 53.84 -19.99 10.16
C HIS A 118 53.05 -19.11 11.13
N THR A 119 53.73 -18.25 11.90
CA THR A 119 53.08 -17.39 12.90
C THR A 119 53.49 -15.92 12.79
N PRO A 120 52.62 -14.97 13.21
CA PRO A 120 52.96 -13.55 13.28
C PRO A 120 54.20 -13.24 14.13
N ALA A 121 54.40 -13.98 15.23
CA ALA A 121 55.56 -13.79 16.09
C ALA A 121 56.86 -14.18 15.37
N GLU A 122 56.87 -15.30 14.65
CA GLU A 122 57.99 -15.77 13.86
C GLU A 122 58.32 -14.79 12.71
N SER A 123 57.31 -14.27 12.01
CA SER A 123 57.49 -13.24 10.98
C SER A 123 58.17 -11.99 11.52
N LEU A 124 57.85 -11.58 12.76
CA LEU A 124 58.46 -10.43 13.40
C LEU A 124 59.94 -10.67 13.75
N ASP A 125 60.27 -11.87 14.23
CA ASP A 125 61.64 -12.24 14.57
C ASP A 125 62.52 -12.38 13.31
N VAL A 126 61.98 -12.97 12.23
CA VAL A 126 62.65 -13.04 10.92
C VAL A 126 62.84 -11.64 10.31
N ALA A 127 61.84 -10.75 10.44
CA ALA A 127 61.95 -9.35 9.99
C ALA A 127 63.04 -8.57 10.75
N GLY A 128 63.33 -8.94 12.01
CA GLY A 128 64.42 -8.37 12.81
C GLY A 128 65.81 -8.95 12.50
N SER A 129 65.89 -10.06 11.78
CA SER A 129 67.14 -10.77 11.49
C SER A 129 67.94 -10.14 10.33
N ARG A 130 69.14 -10.67 10.05
CA ARG A 130 69.98 -10.29 8.88
C ARG A 130 69.55 -10.96 7.55
N SER A 131 68.45 -11.70 7.55
CA SER A 131 67.96 -12.42 6.36
C SER A 131 67.57 -11.45 5.23
N ARG A 132 67.91 -11.77 3.98
CA ARG A 132 67.45 -11.00 2.81
C ARG A 132 65.96 -11.26 2.56
N ILE A 133 65.15 -10.20 2.62
CA ILE A 133 63.70 -10.20 2.38
C ILE A 133 63.41 -9.20 1.26
N ALA A 134 62.55 -9.57 0.32
CA ALA A 134 62.14 -8.69 -0.77
C ALA A 134 61.33 -7.49 -0.24
N GLU A 135 61.32 -6.40 -1.01
CA GLU A 135 60.47 -5.25 -0.67
C GLU A 135 58.98 -5.59 -0.92
N PRO A 136 58.07 -5.12 -0.05
CA PRO A 136 56.64 -5.40 -0.25
C PRO A 136 56.14 -4.70 -1.52
N PRO A 137 55.29 -5.35 -2.31
CA PRO A 137 54.62 -4.71 -3.43
C PRO A 137 53.90 -3.42 -3.00
N GLY A 138 53.83 -2.41 -3.88
CA GLY A 138 53.24 -1.10 -3.54
C GLY A 138 51.81 -1.18 -2.99
N TRP A 139 51.01 -2.10 -3.52
CA TRP A 139 49.62 -2.37 -3.13
C TRP A 139 49.47 -3.13 -1.80
N PHE A 140 50.55 -3.58 -1.15
CA PHE A 140 50.47 -4.08 0.24
C PHE A 140 50.21 -2.94 1.23
N GLY A 141 50.48 -1.69 0.85
CA GLY A 141 50.27 -0.54 1.71
C GLY A 141 51.38 -0.33 2.75
N VAL A 142 51.01 0.19 3.93
CA VAL A 142 51.92 0.50 5.04
C VAL A 142 51.25 0.18 6.38
N ILE A 143 52.00 -0.46 7.28
CA ILE A 143 51.59 -0.58 8.69
C ILE A 143 51.91 0.74 9.39
N LYS A 144 50.91 1.40 9.97
CA LYS A 144 51.06 2.62 10.80
C LYS A 144 50.86 2.28 12.29
N PRO A 145 51.93 1.98 13.06
CA PRO A 145 51.79 1.57 14.46
C PRO A 145 51.13 2.62 15.35
N SER A 146 51.31 3.91 15.07
CA SER A 146 50.67 4.99 15.84
C SER A 146 49.14 4.95 15.72
N SER A 147 48.60 4.76 14.52
CA SER A 147 47.15 4.68 14.30
C SER A 147 46.54 3.46 15.00
N LEU A 148 47.16 2.29 14.84
CA LEU A 148 46.71 1.03 15.45
C LEU A 148 46.77 1.03 16.99
N LEU A 149 47.73 1.76 17.58
CA LEU A 149 47.87 1.85 19.04
C LEU A 149 46.93 2.90 19.67
N SER A 150 46.53 3.92 18.91
CA SER A 150 45.65 5.00 19.35
C SER A 150 44.16 4.67 19.22
N ALA A 151 43.78 3.70 18.37
CA ALA A 151 42.39 3.43 18.02
C ALA A 151 41.49 2.83 19.13
N ARG A 152 41.99 2.54 20.34
CA ARG A 152 41.18 2.03 21.48
C ARG A 152 40.85 3.10 22.53
N GLY A 153 40.53 4.31 22.09
CA GLY A 153 39.97 5.37 22.94
C GLY A 153 38.48 5.23 23.27
N ASN A 154 37.75 4.26 22.70
CA ASN A 154 36.33 4.02 23.02
C ASN A 154 36.10 2.54 23.34
N PRO A 155 35.70 2.18 24.58
CA PRO A 155 35.25 0.83 24.89
C PRO A 155 33.76 0.71 24.58
N GLY A 156 33.43 0.02 23.49
CA GLY A 156 32.08 -0.47 23.22
C GLY A 156 32.22 -1.83 22.55
N LEU A 157 31.69 -2.86 23.20
CA LEU A 157 31.76 -4.28 22.85
C LEU A 157 33.11 -4.96 23.11
N GLN A 158 33.35 -5.23 24.40
CA GLN A 158 33.88 -6.54 24.76
C GLN A 158 32.73 -7.53 24.79
N SER A 159 32.98 -8.70 24.21
CA SER A 159 32.15 -9.88 24.17
C SER A 159 31.62 -10.23 25.57
N ALA A 160 30.30 -10.20 25.75
CA ALA A 160 29.65 -10.83 26.89
C ALA A 160 29.42 -12.30 26.52
N ASP A 161 30.33 -13.14 26.99
CA ASP A 161 30.11 -14.58 27.14
C ASP A 161 30.17 -14.85 28.64
N GLU A 162 29.14 -14.42 29.39
CA GLU A 162 28.83 -14.91 30.73
C GLU A 162 27.31 -14.81 30.96
N ASP A 163 26.73 -15.96 31.33
CA ASP A 163 25.33 -16.18 31.67
C ASP A 163 24.77 -15.16 32.66
N VAL A 164 23.64 -14.54 32.32
CA VAL A 164 22.78 -13.86 33.30
C VAL A 164 21.39 -14.47 33.28
N ARG A 165 21.14 -15.32 34.28
CA ARG A 165 19.81 -15.74 34.71
C ARG A 165 19.02 -14.50 35.15
N LEU A 166 17.88 -14.28 34.51
CA LEU A 166 16.91 -13.26 34.88
C LEU A 166 15.88 -13.86 35.85
N GLU A 167 15.95 -13.44 37.11
CA GLU A 167 14.83 -13.51 38.07
C GLU A 167 14.17 -12.12 38.11
N PRO A 168 12.84 -12.01 38.03
CA PRO A 168 12.17 -10.72 38.08
C PRO A 168 11.93 -10.30 39.53
N LYS A 169 12.30 -9.06 39.89
CA LYS A 169 11.83 -8.43 41.12
C LYS A 169 11.10 -7.12 40.83
N ALA A 170 10.01 -6.99 41.59
CA ALA A 170 8.90 -6.08 41.42
C ALA A 170 9.26 -4.60 41.57
N ALA A 171 8.43 -3.79 40.93
CA ALA A 171 8.39 -2.34 40.99
C ALA A 171 8.09 -1.82 42.42
N HIS A 172 8.73 -0.71 42.78
CA HIS A 172 8.19 0.22 43.75
C HIS A 172 8.43 1.65 43.26
N ASP A 173 7.32 2.40 43.21
CA ASP A 173 7.25 3.86 43.16
C ASP A 173 8.01 4.48 44.35
N ASP A 174 8.61 5.65 44.13
CA ASP A 174 8.41 6.82 44.99
C ASP A 174 8.82 8.10 44.24
N ARG A 175 8.04 9.16 44.48
CA ARG A 175 8.10 10.49 43.86
C ARG A 175 8.89 11.50 44.74
N ASP A 176 9.11 12.67 44.12
CA ASP A 176 9.39 14.00 44.69
C ASP A 176 10.87 14.28 45.04
N ASP A 177 11.49 15.45 44.81
CA ASP A 177 11.15 16.73 44.15
C ASP A 177 12.46 17.56 43.99
N ASP A 178 12.43 18.44 42.99
CA ASP A 178 13.16 19.71 42.74
C ASP A 178 14.69 19.95 42.77
N GLY A 179 15.13 20.72 41.74
CA GLY A 179 15.98 21.91 41.97
C GLY A 179 17.39 22.04 41.33
N ASN A 180 17.45 22.50 40.06
CA ASN A 180 18.43 23.46 39.46
C ASN A 180 19.97 23.18 39.47
N ALA A 181 20.79 23.48 38.45
CA ALA A 181 20.63 24.12 37.13
C ALA A 181 21.93 23.99 36.29
N ARG A 182 21.77 24.23 34.96
CA ARG A 182 22.75 24.61 33.91
C ARG A 182 23.49 23.46 33.17
N GLU A 183 23.63 23.44 31.84
CA GLU A 183 23.11 24.24 30.73
C GLU A 183 23.37 23.50 29.39
N SER A 184 22.37 23.49 28.51
CA SER A 184 22.40 23.79 27.06
C SER A 184 23.42 23.11 26.11
N ARG A 185 22.90 22.46 25.05
CA ARG A 185 23.38 22.70 23.65
C ARG A 185 22.58 22.12 22.47
N LEU A 186 21.53 21.31 22.66
CA LEU A 186 20.84 20.68 21.51
C LEU A 186 19.37 21.10 21.28
N LEU A 187 18.83 22.03 22.07
CA LEU A 187 17.47 22.53 21.91
C LEU A 187 17.42 24.06 21.69
N ARG A 188 18.30 24.55 20.81
CA ARG A 188 18.27 25.95 20.31
C ARG A 188 18.13 26.08 18.79
N LEU A 189 17.68 25.04 18.11
CA LEU A 189 17.44 25.08 16.66
C LEU A 189 15.98 25.03 16.24
N PHE A 190 15.05 25.08 17.18
CA PHE A 190 13.63 25.20 16.85
C PHE A 190 12.99 26.27 17.73
N GLN A 191 12.38 27.25 17.05
CA GLN A 191 11.67 28.44 17.56
C GLN A 191 12.62 29.65 17.74
N THR A 192 12.51 30.77 17.02
CA THR A 192 11.39 31.44 16.31
C THR A 192 11.99 32.70 15.58
N PRO A 193 11.25 33.73 15.10
CA PRO A 193 10.36 33.82 13.95
C PRO A 193 10.73 35.02 13.01
N VAL A 194 9.79 35.41 12.12
CA VAL A 194 9.64 36.69 11.37
C VAL A 194 9.94 36.63 9.86
N VAL A 195 8.86 36.61 9.06
CA VAL A 195 8.74 37.43 7.84
C VAL A 195 7.36 38.06 7.81
N ASN A 196 7.35 39.40 7.79
CA ASN A 196 6.21 40.29 7.61
C ASN A 196 5.60 40.17 6.20
N SER A 197 4.27 40.16 6.08
CA SER A 197 3.62 40.74 4.91
C SER A 197 2.25 41.35 5.28
N ARG A 198 2.09 42.63 4.90
CA ARG A 198 0.92 43.51 5.11
C ARG A 198 -0.30 43.15 4.24
N SER A 199 -0.31 42.00 3.59
CA SER A 199 -1.32 41.63 2.59
C SER A 199 -2.42 40.70 3.10
N LEU A 200 -2.32 40.17 4.33
CA LEU A 200 -3.34 39.31 4.93
C LEU A 200 -4.39 40.09 5.76
N SER A 201 -4.07 41.31 6.19
CA SER A 201 -5.00 42.16 6.97
C SER A 201 -6.04 42.88 6.12
N GLU A 202 -5.80 43.10 4.82
CA GLU A 202 -6.80 43.70 3.91
C GLU A 202 -7.81 42.67 3.41
N LEU A 203 -7.38 41.43 3.19
CA LEU A 203 -8.25 40.34 2.78
C LEU A 203 -9.25 39.93 3.88
N LEU A 204 -8.83 40.02 5.14
CA LEU A 204 -9.70 39.78 6.31
C LEU A 204 -10.68 40.93 6.60
N ARG A 205 -10.41 42.14 6.10
CA ARG A 205 -11.33 43.28 6.21
C ARG A 205 -12.41 43.29 5.12
N GLN A 206 -12.20 42.55 4.04
CA GLN A 206 -13.11 42.44 2.91
C GLN A 206 -14.11 41.27 3.05
N LEU A 207 -13.83 40.29 3.92
CA LEU A 207 -14.67 39.10 4.11
C LEU A 207 -15.62 39.17 5.32
N PHE A 208 -15.47 40.15 6.22
CA PHE A 208 -16.32 40.31 7.41
C PHE A 208 -17.07 41.64 7.49
N GLY A 209 -17.34 42.27 6.35
CA GLY A 209 -18.16 43.48 6.25
C GLY A 209 -19.66 43.19 6.44
N ALA A 210 -20.11 43.24 7.70
CA ALA A 210 -21.52 43.27 8.07
C ALA A 210 -22.18 44.58 7.60
N ALA A 211 -23.40 44.45 7.09
CA ALA A 211 -24.30 45.53 6.68
C ALA A 211 -24.73 46.42 7.85
N PRO A 212 -24.99 47.72 7.63
CA PRO A 212 -25.83 48.51 8.52
C PRO A 212 -27.27 48.58 8.01
N SER A 213 -28.19 48.54 8.97
CA SER A 213 -29.62 48.76 8.86
C SER A 213 -29.98 50.25 8.83
N SER A 214 -30.91 50.65 7.94
CA SER A 214 -31.91 51.74 8.09
C SER A 214 -32.84 51.63 6.86
N GLY A 215 -34.18 51.59 6.92
CA GLY A 215 -35.08 52.51 7.62
C GLY A 215 -35.40 53.71 6.72
N GLY A 216 -36.61 53.75 6.12
CA GLY A 216 -37.23 55.01 5.65
C GLY A 216 -37.43 55.20 4.14
N ASP A 217 -38.64 54.91 3.68
CA ASP A 217 -39.54 55.64 2.76
C ASP A 217 -39.12 56.44 1.50
N HIS A 218 -40.03 56.31 0.52
CA HIS A 218 -40.49 57.29 -0.49
C HIS A 218 -39.83 57.41 -1.89
N THR A 219 -40.62 56.92 -2.86
CA THR A 219 -41.11 57.58 -4.10
C THR A 219 -40.19 58.01 -5.25
N ALA A 220 -40.61 57.54 -6.45
CA ALA A 220 -40.45 58.14 -7.79
C ALA A 220 -39.03 58.19 -8.38
N GLY A 221 -38.77 57.91 -9.66
CA GLY A 221 -39.58 57.61 -10.83
C GLY A 221 -38.70 57.79 -12.09
N GLY A 222 -38.98 57.02 -13.15
CA GLY A 222 -38.53 57.26 -14.54
C GLY A 222 -37.05 56.99 -14.87
N GLU A 223 -36.63 56.51 -16.05
CA GLU A 223 -37.29 56.16 -17.30
C GLU A 223 -36.40 55.18 -18.10
N LEU A 224 -37.05 54.12 -18.60
CA LEU A 224 -36.98 53.53 -19.94
C LEU A 224 -35.69 53.61 -20.78
N ARG A 225 -35.24 52.42 -21.22
CA ARG A 225 -35.05 52.15 -22.67
C ARG A 225 -35.62 50.79 -23.08
N ARG A 226 -36.61 50.88 -23.98
CA ARG A 226 -37.19 49.84 -24.87
C ARG A 226 -36.09 49.28 -25.79
N GLY A 227 -36.15 48.10 -26.41
CA GLY A 227 -37.08 46.98 -26.52
C GLY A 227 -36.24 45.73 -26.91
N THR A 228 -36.74 44.54 -27.24
CA THR A 228 -38.02 44.09 -27.78
C THR A 228 -38.24 42.62 -27.40
N ILE A 229 -39.50 42.27 -27.28
CA ILE A 229 -40.06 41.05 -26.69
C ILE A 229 -40.14 39.93 -27.73
N ARG A 230 -39.77 38.69 -27.36
CA ARG A 230 -40.49 37.47 -27.79
C ARG A 230 -40.60 36.45 -26.64
N LYS A 231 -41.79 36.48 -26.03
CA LYS A 231 -42.56 35.41 -25.34
C LYS A 231 -41.76 34.25 -24.74
N THR A 232 -41.56 34.31 -23.43
CA THR A 232 -41.60 33.14 -22.53
C THR A 232 -42.87 33.27 -21.68
N GLN A 233 -43.78 32.31 -21.78
CA GLN A 233 -44.87 32.17 -20.84
C GLN A 233 -44.29 31.58 -19.56
N SER A 234 -44.08 32.41 -18.54
CA SER A 234 -43.84 31.94 -17.17
C SER A 234 -45.16 31.46 -16.59
N ALA A 235 -45.19 30.18 -16.22
CA ALA A 235 -46.28 29.61 -15.43
C ALA A 235 -46.19 30.15 -13.99
N GLY A 236 -47.30 30.71 -13.48
CA GLY A 236 -47.37 31.22 -12.12
C GLY A 236 -47.30 30.12 -11.05
N PRO A 237 -47.20 30.47 -9.75
CA PRO A 237 -46.84 29.57 -8.64
C PRO A 237 -47.85 28.45 -8.32
N HIS A 238 -48.92 28.31 -9.09
CA HIS A 238 -49.97 27.29 -8.92
C HIS A 238 -50.36 26.57 -10.23
N ALA A 239 -49.51 26.59 -11.25
CA ALA A 239 -49.76 25.84 -12.47
C ALA A 239 -49.51 24.34 -12.27
N ARG A 240 -50.57 23.51 -12.32
CA ARG A 240 -50.46 22.06 -12.42
C ARG A 240 -49.76 21.69 -13.74
N PRO A 241 -48.68 20.88 -13.73
CA PRO A 241 -48.04 20.47 -14.97
C PRO A 241 -49.00 19.61 -15.80
N LEU A 242 -49.11 19.90 -17.09
CA LEU A 242 -49.84 19.08 -18.05
C LEU A 242 -49.22 17.68 -18.09
N PRO A 243 -50.03 16.60 -18.18
CA PRO A 243 -49.50 15.25 -18.25
C PRO A 243 -48.70 15.09 -19.53
N THR A 244 -47.37 15.07 -19.40
CA THR A 244 -46.48 14.67 -20.48
C THR A 244 -46.79 13.20 -20.77
N ALA A 245 -47.33 12.93 -21.95
CA ALA A 245 -47.54 11.58 -22.41
C ALA A 245 -46.19 10.84 -22.39
N ILE A 246 -46.09 9.80 -21.55
CA ILE A 246 -44.96 8.88 -21.51
C ILE A 246 -44.84 8.28 -22.91
N ARG A 247 -43.84 8.71 -23.66
CA ARG A 247 -43.46 8.02 -24.90
C ARG A 247 -42.69 6.78 -24.49
N PHE A 248 -43.38 5.65 -24.45
CA PHE A 248 -42.74 4.34 -24.39
C PHE A 248 -41.94 4.15 -25.68
N ALA A 249 -40.63 4.42 -25.63
CA ALA A 249 -39.70 3.90 -26.63
C ALA A 249 -39.44 2.43 -26.32
N HIS A 250 -40.45 1.59 -26.55
CA HIS A 250 -40.26 0.14 -26.64
C HIS A 250 -40.36 -0.25 -28.11
N ASP A 251 -39.22 -0.54 -28.70
CA ASP A 251 -39.17 -1.47 -29.83
C ASP A 251 -38.03 -2.46 -29.65
N VAL A 252 -38.01 -3.07 -28.46
CA VAL A 252 -37.46 -4.41 -28.28
C VAL A 252 -38.36 -5.10 -27.27
N LYS A 253 -39.16 -6.07 -27.74
CA LYS A 253 -39.71 -7.12 -26.89
C LYS A 253 -38.57 -8.09 -26.59
N PRO A 254 -38.04 -8.19 -25.36
CA PRO A 254 -36.99 -9.17 -25.03
C PRO A 254 -37.53 -10.62 -24.94
N GLY A 255 -38.77 -10.88 -25.35
CA GLY A 255 -39.35 -12.22 -25.44
C GLY A 255 -38.83 -13.06 -26.63
N THR A 256 -38.05 -12.48 -27.54
CA THR A 256 -37.61 -13.17 -28.76
C THR A 256 -36.12 -12.97 -29.05
N ILE A 257 -35.27 -12.92 -28.01
CA ILE A 257 -33.83 -13.07 -28.19
C ILE A 257 -33.45 -14.46 -27.67
N CYS A 258 -33.44 -15.42 -28.59
CA CYS A 258 -32.87 -16.74 -28.40
C CYS A 258 -31.41 -16.59 -27.94
N GLY A 259 -31.13 -16.85 -26.65
CA GLY A 259 -29.77 -16.80 -26.09
C GLY A 259 -29.60 -16.16 -24.70
N LEU A 260 -30.65 -15.59 -24.10
CA LEU A 260 -30.57 -15.07 -22.72
C LEU A 260 -30.34 -16.22 -21.73
N ARG A 261 -29.16 -16.24 -21.07
CA ARG A 261 -28.86 -17.15 -19.96
C ARG A 261 -29.75 -16.77 -18.78
N GLY A 262 -30.80 -17.56 -18.57
CA GLY A 262 -31.69 -17.43 -17.43
C GLY A 262 -31.37 -18.50 -16.40
N THR A 263 -30.93 -18.11 -15.20
CA THR A 263 -30.75 -19.03 -14.08
C THR A 263 -31.98 -19.01 -13.18
N LEU A 264 -32.39 -20.18 -12.73
CA LEU A 264 -33.48 -20.32 -11.78
C LEU A 264 -32.92 -20.22 -10.36
N HIS A 265 -33.59 -19.45 -9.51
CA HIS A 265 -33.21 -19.20 -8.13
C HIS A 265 -34.40 -19.44 -7.20
N PRO A 266 -34.15 -19.97 -5.99
CA PRO A 266 -35.18 -20.12 -4.98
C PRO A 266 -35.56 -18.76 -4.38
N GLU A 267 -36.79 -18.69 -3.88
CA GLU A 267 -37.31 -17.57 -3.08
C GLU A 267 -37.68 -18.07 -1.68
N TRP A 268 -37.35 -17.30 -0.65
CA TRP A 268 -37.72 -17.61 0.72
C TRP A 268 -39.15 -17.13 1.00
N ASP A 269 -40.03 -18.06 1.36
CA ASP A 269 -41.38 -17.77 1.78
C ASP A 269 -41.42 -17.63 3.31
N VAL A 270 -41.54 -16.41 3.81
CA VAL A 270 -41.60 -16.14 5.26
C VAL A 270 -42.88 -16.66 5.91
N HIS A 271 -43.98 -16.80 5.17
CA HIS A 271 -45.25 -17.26 5.74
C HIS A 271 -45.28 -18.77 5.91
N ALA A 272 -44.63 -19.49 5.00
CA ALA A 272 -44.52 -20.94 5.05
C ALA A 272 -43.18 -21.43 5.63
N GLU A 273 -42.28 -20.51 6.01
CA GLU A 273 -40.92 -20.76 6.51
C GLU A 273 -40.14 -21.78 5.67
N ARG A 274 -40.28 -21.71 4.35
CA ARG A 274 -39.67 -22.66 3.42
C ARG A 274 -39.23 -21.99 2.14
N TYR A 275 -38.27 -22.63 1.47
CA TYR A 275 -37.87 -22.24 0.13
C TYR A 275 -38.89 -22.70 -0.90
N ARG A 276 -39.20 -21.82 -1.85
CA ARG A 276 -39.86 -22.15 -3.11
C ARG A 276 -38.76 -22.38 -4.15
N PRO A 277 -38.48 -23.66 -4.52
CA PRO A 277 -37.43 -23.95 -5.49
C PRO A 277 -37.80 -23.43 -6.87
N ASP A 278 -36.79 -23.00 -7.63
CA ASP A 278 -36.92 -22.54 -9.03
C ASP A 278 -38.02 -21.51 -9.29
N TRP A 279 -38.28 -20.66 -8.30
CA TRP A 279 -39.41 -19.73 -8.31
C TRP A 279 -39.13 -18.45 -9.10
N CYS A 280 -37.88 -17.98 -9.06
CA CYS A 280 -37.47 -16.75 -9.72
C CYS A 280 -36.50 -17.07 -10.85
N ARG A 281 -36.70 -16.44 -12.02
CA ARG A 281 -35.80 -16.55 -13.16
C ARG A 281 -35.00 -15.27 -13.32
N VAL A 282 -33.68 -15.38 -13.13
CA VAL A 282 -32.74 -14.27 -13.26
C VAL A 282 -32.12 -14.29 -14.66
N LEU A 283 -32.28 -13.20 -15.41
CA LEU A 283 -31.87 -13.03 -16.80
C LEU A 283 -30.69 -12.06 -16.89
N GLU A 284 -29.52 -12.59 -17.24
CA GLU A 284 -28.33 -11.77 -17.48
C GLU A 284 -28.26 -11.34 -18.96
N PHE A 285 -28.02 -10.04 -19.21
CA PHE A 285 -27.79 -9.55 -20.57
C PHE A 285 -26.87 -8.33 -20.62
N PRO A 286 -26.02 -8.20 -21.64
CA PRO A 286 -25.15 -7.06 -21.79
C PRO A 286 -25.92 -5.79 -22.14
N VAL A 287 -25.62 -4.68 -21.47
CA VAL A 287 -26.12 -3.35 -21.86
C VAL A 287 -25.36 -2.91 -23.11
N THR A 288 -26.06 -2.82 -24.24
CA THR A 288 -25.49 -2.25 -25.47
C THR A 288 -25.69 -0.74 -25.46
N ALA A 289 -24.59 0.02 -25.39
CA ALA A 289 -24.62 1.46 -25.44
C ALA A 289 -23.81 1.99 -26.63
N ARG A 290 -24.38 2.95 -27.36
CA ARG A 290 -23.59 3.78 -28.29
C ARG A 290 -22.71 4.71 -27.48
N VAL A 291 -21.40 4.71 -27.77
CA VAL A 291 -20.44 5.63 -27.15
C VAL A 291 -20.67 7.01 -27.74
N GLU A 292 -21.62 7.75 -27.19
CA GLU A 292 -21.63 9.20 -27.31
C GLU A 292 -20.65 9.76 -26.29
N ALA A 293 -19.92 10.81 -26.65
CA ALA A 293 -18.87 11.40 -25.83
C ALA A 293 -19.46 11.98 -24.53
N ALA A 294 -19.64 11.13 -23.53
CA ALA A 294 -20.08 11.51 -22.21
C ALA A 294 -18.91 12.15 -21.44
N ASP A 295 -19.21 13.19 -20.67
CA ASP A 295 -18.26 13.96 -19.86
C ASP A 295 -17.27 13.05 -19.12
N ALA A 296 -15.99 13.32 -19.34
CA ALA A 296 -14.85 12.63 -18.75
C ALA A 296 -14.65 12.90 -17.25
N SER A 297 -15.65 13.46 -16.56
CA SER A 297 -15.57 13.78 -15.14
C SER A 297 -16.02 12.58 -14.31
N ALA A 298 -15.18 11.54 -14.25
CA ALA A 298 -15.15 10.75 -13.03
C ALA A 298 -14.70 11.71 -11.92
N LEU A 299 -15.63 12.09 -11.04
CA LEU A 299 -15.31 12.91 -9.87
C LEU A 299 -14.29 12.11 -9.05
N GLN A 300 -13.01 12.47 -9.18
CA GLN A 300 -11.94 11.91 -8.37
C GLN A 300 -12.19 12.33 -6.92
N ASP A 301 -12.68 11.39 -6.13
CA ASP A 301 -12.79 11.56 -4.69
C ASP A 301 -11.49 11.08 -4.04
N ASP A 302 -10.58 12.03 -3.81
CA ASP A 302 -9.29 11.76 -3.16
C ASP A 302 -9.44 11.21 -1.74
N VAL A 303 -10.52 11.57 -1.03
CA VAL A 303 -10.80 11.08 0.31
C VAL A 303 -11.15 9.60 0.25
N LEU A 304 -12.08 9.24 -0.64
CA LEU A 304 -12.46 7.86 -0.88
C LEU A 304 -11.26 7.01 -1.30
N ARG A 305 -10.42 7.52 -2.20
CA ARG A 305 -9.20 6.83 -2.66
C ARG A 305 -8.24 6.54 -1.50
N ARG A 306 -7.97 7.53 -0.66
CA ARG A 306 -7.09 7.36 0.51
C ARG A 306 -7.65 6.35 1.50
N ARG A 307 -8.96 6.35 1.73
CA ARG A 307 -9.63 5.44 2.67
C ARG A 307 -9.63 4.00 2.16
N LEU A 308 -10.10 3.79 0.93
CA LEU A 308 -10.12 2.47 0.30
C LEU A 308 -8.72 1.88 0.06
N SER A 309 -7.68 2.73 -0.03
CA SER A 309 -6.30 2.25 -0.16
C SER A 309 -5.86 1.34 1.01
N ARG A 310 -6.54 1.41 2.16
CA ARG A 310 -6.23 0.61 3.36
C ARG A 310 -7.02 -0.69 3.45
N VAL A 311 -7.99 -0.91 2.56
CA VAL A 311 -8.96 -2.02 2.62
C VAL A 311 -8.52 -3.18 1.71
N GLY A 312 -8.79 -4.42 2.09
CA GLY A 312 -8.65 -5.57 1.18
C GLY A 312 -7.20 -5.99 0.88
N LEU A 313 -6.26 -5.54 1.72
CA LEU A 313 -4.84 -5.88 1.61
C LEU A 313 -4.58 -7.28 2.20
N GLY A 314 -4.14 -8.20 1.35
CA GLY A 314 -3.68 -9.53 1.70
C GLY A 314 -2.16 -9.64 1.75
N PRO A 315 -1.63 -10.72 2.35
CA PRO A 315 -0.20 -10.92 2.49
C PRO A 315 0.47 -11.06 1.12
N LYS A 316 1.55 -10.31 0.93
CA LYS A 316 2.46 -10.37 -0.21
C LYS A 316 3.87 -10.51 0.33
N THR A 317 4.55 -11.54 -0.16
CA THR A 317 5.96 -11.76 0.12
C THR A 317 6.79 -10.85 -0.78
N LEU A 318 7.50 -9.91 -0.18
CA LEU A 318 8.47 -9.05 -0.86
C LEU A 318 9.86 -9.65 -0.67
N ARG A 319 10.50 -10.04 -1.76
CA ARG A 319 11.86 -10.56 -1.76
C ARG A 319 12.88 -9.44 -1.99
N ALA A 320 14.16 -9.77 -1.84
CA ALA A 320 15.26 -8.87 -2.10
C ALA A 320 15.19 -7.58 -1.27
N ARG A 321 15.10 -7.72 0.05
CA ARG A 321 15.06 -6.61 1.01
C ARG A 321 16.33 -6.60 1.87
N ALA A 322 16.72 -5.41 2.31
CA ALA A 322 17.86 -5.23 3.23
C ALA A 322 17.56 -5.64 4.67
N ASP A 323 16.28 -5.71 5.00
CA ASP A 323 15.77 -6.11 6.30
C ASP A 323 14.44 -6.84 6.10
N GLY A 324 14.14 -7.81 6.96
CA GLY A 324 12.94 -8.65 6.86
C GLY A 324 12.94 -9.81 7.85
N ASP A 325 11.81 -10.52 7.88
CA ASP A 325 11.53 -11.55 8.88
C ASP A 325 12.26 -12.87 8.60
N GLU A 326 12.50 -13.17 7.32
CA GLU A 326 13.11 -14.43 6.85
C GLU A 326 14.26 -14.15 5.87
N LEU A 327 15.21 -15.08 5.78
CA LEU A 327 16.29 -15.02 4.79
C LEU A 327 15.84 -15.67 3.47
N ASP A 328 16.04 -14.97 2.36
CA ASP A 328 15.92 -15.52 1.02
C ASP A 328 17.18 -16.34 0.72
N VAL A 329 17.05 -17.67 0.78
CA VAL A 329 18.17 -18.60 0.57
C VAL A 329 18.78 -18.43 -0.83
N GLU A 330 17.97 -18.11 -1.84
CA GLU A 330 18.47 -17.92 -3.20
C GLU A 330 19.33 -16.65 -3.29
N ALA A 331 18.81 -15.53 -2.77
CA ALA A 331 19.56 -14.27 -2.75
C ALA A 331 20.82 -14.36 -1.87
N LEU A 332 20.78 -15.16 -0.80
CA LEU A 332 21.96 -15.42 0.04
C LEU A 332 23.02 -16.25 -0.71
N ILE A 333 22.61 -17.25 -1.48
CA ILE A 333 23.53 -18.03 -2.33
C ILE A 333 24.16 -17.12 -3.37
N GLU A 334 23.37 -16.29 -4.07
CA GLU A 334 23.87 -15.30 -5.03
C GLU A 334 24.87 -14.34 -4.39
N LEU A 335 24.54 -13.77 -3.22
CA LEU A 335 25.46 -12.90 -2.47
C LEU A 335 26.77 -13.63 -2.12
N CYS A 336 26.71 -14.89 -1.67
CA CYS A 336 27.90 -15.68 -1.36
C CYS A 336 28.76 -15.94 -2.61
N VAL A 337 28.14 -16.21 -3.75
CA VAL A 337 28.82 -16.39 -5.03
C VAL A 337 29.49 -15.09 -5.47
N ASP A 338 28.78 -13.97 -5.36
CA ASP A 338 29.29 -12.65 -5.69
C ASP A 338 30.49 -12.27 -4.81
N LEU A 339 30.38 -12.45 -3.49
CA LEU A 339 31.47 -12.19 -2.56
C LEU A 339 32.71 -13.06 -2.85
N ARG A 340 32.51 -14.33 -3.19
CA ARG A 340 33.61 -15.24 -3.58
C ARG A 340 34.22 -14.89 -4.93
N SER A 341 33.44 -14.30 -5.84
CA SER A 341 33.93 -13.78 -7.11
C SER A 341 34.62 -12.41 -6.99
N GLY A 342 34.54 -11.77 -5.82
CA GLY A 342 35.13 -10.45 -5.54
C GLY A 342 34.23 -9.27 -5.87
N HIS A 343 32.94 -9.53 -6.11
CA HIS A 343 31.89 -8.53 -6.23
C HIS A 343 31.16 -8.37 -4.89
N SER A 344 30.69 -7.16 -4.59
CA SER A 344 29.99 -6.86 -3.34
C SER A 344 28.73 -6.07 -3.68
N PRO A 345 27.62 -6.77 -3.98
CA PRO A 345 26.35 -6.15 -4.30
C PRO A 345 25.65 -5.64 -3.02
N PRO A 346 24.62 -4.78 -3.15
CA PRO A 346 23.80 -4.38 -2.02
C PRO A 346 23.09 -5.59 -1.39
N GLU A 347 23.04 -5.62 -0.07
CA GLU A 347 22.52 -6.74 0.72
C GLU A 347 21.01 -6.79 0.66
N LEU A 348 20.48 -7.52 -0.32
CA LEU A 348 19.06 -7.72 -0.49
C LEU A 348 18.72 -9.19 -0.24
N VAL A 349 19.07 -9.70 0.95
CA VAL A 349 18.97 -11.13 1.30
C VAL A 349 17.74 -11.47 2.14
N TYR A 350 16.94 -10.48 2.52
CA TYR A 350 15.77 -10.71 3.36
C TYR A 350 14.48 -10.75 2.55
N VAL A 351 13.53 -11.50 3.10
CA VAL A 351 12.14 -11.59 2.70
C VAL A 351 11.29 -10.89 3.75
N GLU A 352 10.45 -9.97 3.30
CA GLU A 352 9.52 -9.24 4.15
C GLU A 352 8.09 -9.60 3.78
N ARG A 353 7.28 -10.06 4.75
CA ARG A 353 5.87 -10.37 4.52
C ARG A 353 5.02 -9.15 4.87
N ARG A 354 4.45 -8.48 3.86
CA ARG A 354 3.55 -7.34 4.09
C ARG A 354 2.18 -7.57 3.51
N ASN A 355 1.14 -7.08 4.18
CA ASN A 355 -0.21 -7.07 3.63
C ASN A 355 -0.33 -5.97 2.56
N VAL A 356 0.03 -6.26 1.32
CA VAL A 356 0.05 -5.31 0.19
C VAL A 356 -0.66 -5.87 -1.06
N ALA A 357 -0.91 -7.19 -1.14
CA ALA A 357 -1.62 -7.76 -2.28
C ALA A 357 -3.10 -7.37 -2.26
N ARG A 358 -3.62 -6.82 -3.35
CA ARG A 358 -5.05 -6.57 -3.50
C ARG A 358 -5.75 -7.90 -3.79
N ASN A 359 -6.44 -8.43 -2.79
CA ASN A 359 -7.09 -9.73 -2.84
C ASN A 359 -8.61 -9.59 -2.69
N LEU A 360 -9.18 -8.50 -3.21
CA LEU A 360 -10.59 -8.15 -3.09
C LEU A 360 -11.28 -8.15 -4.45
N GLY A 361 -12.35 -8.94 -4.56
CA GLY A 361 -13.30 -8.91 -5.66
C GLY A 361 -14.60 -8.23 -5.23
N VAL A 362 -14.98 -7.14 -5.89
CA VAL A 362 -16.17 -6.35 -5.56
C VAL A 362 -17.18 -6.44 -6.70
N LEU A 363 -18.42 -6.85 -6.41
CA LEU A 363 -19.54 -6.72 -7.35
C LEU A 363 -20.46 -5.60 -6.87
N ILE A 364 -20.59 -4.55 -7.67
CA ILE A 364 -21.51 -3.44 -7.43
C ILE A 364 -22.84 -3.76 -8.10
N LEU A 365 -23.88 -3.92 -7.28
CA LEU A 365 -25.25 -4.18 -7.69
C LEU A 365 -26.07 -2.88 -7.57
N LEU A 366 -26.35 -2.25 -8.70
CA LEU A 366 -27.02 -0.96 -8.80
C LEU A 366 -28.52 -1.10 -9.04
N ASP A 367 -29.32 -0.42 -8.23
CA ASP A 367 -30.76 -0.34 -8.42
C ASP A 367 -31.14 0.49 -9.64
N ALA A 368 -31.84 -0.14 -10.59
CA ALA A 368 -32.40 0.49 -11.78
C ALA A 368 -33.93 0.34 -11.82
N SER A 369 -34.57 0.23 -10.67
CA SER A 369 -36.04 0.19 -10.54
C SER A 369 -36.68 1.58 -10.64
N GLY A 370 -38.00 1.60 -10.88
CA GLY A 370 -38.77 2.83 -11.04
C GLY A 370 -38.88 3.68 -9.77
N SER A 371 -38.76 3.10 -8.57
CA SER A 371 -38.79 3.86 -7.30
C SER A 371 -37.60 4.79 -7.14
N ALA A 372 -36.49 4.51 -7.83
CA ALA A 372 -35.31 5.37 -7.88
C ALA A 372 -35.53 6.70 -8.65
N THR A 373 -36.76 6.98 -9.11
CA THR A 373 -37.16 8.25 -9.73
C THR A 373 -37.68 9.30 -8.73
N ASP A 374 -37.83 8.95 -7.44
CA ASP A 374 -38.10 9.97 -6.43
C ASP A 374 -37.00 11.04 -6.43
N ALA A 375 -37.41 12.30 -6.34
CA ALA A 375 -36.53 13.45 -6.49
C ALA A 375 -35.97 13.89 -5.12
N ASP A 376 -34.65 14.07 -5.06
CA ASP A 376 -33.97 14.84 -4.00
C ASP A 376 -34.64 16.25 -3.91
N PRO A 377 -34.74 16.87 -2.71
CA PRO A 377 -35.10 18.28 -2.54
C PRO A 377 -34.40 19.28 -3.49
N ARG A 378 -33.29 18.88 -4.13
CA ARG A 378 -32.58 19.63 -5.19
C ARG A 378 -32.98 19.30 -6.64
N GLY A 379 -34.06 18.54 -6.86
CA GLY A 379 -34.63 18.27 -8.18
C GLY A 379 -33.86 17.28 -9.05
N ARG A 380 -33.02 16.41 -8.47
CA ARG A 380 -32.30 15.33 -9.17
C ARG A 380 -32.85 13.97 -8.74
N ALA A 381 -32.94 13.03 -9.69
CA ALA A 381 -33.41 11.67 -9.39
C ALA A 381 -32.41 10.93 -8.48
N VAL A 382 -32.90 10.21 -7.47
CA VAL A 382 -32.08 9.35 -6.59
C VAL A 382 -31.19 8.40 -7.40
N HIS A 383 -31.71 7.87 -8.51
CA HIS A 383 -30.96 7.05 -9.46
C HIS A 383 -29.69 7.72 -9.98
N ASP A 384 -29.72 9.04 -10.25
CA ASP A 384 -28.53 9.76 -10.73
C ASP A 384 -27.41 9.80 -9.69
N HIS A 385 -27.77 9.98 -8.41
CA HIS A 385 -26.79 9.95 -7.32
C HIS A 385 -26.20 8.55 -7.13
N GLN A 386 -27.04 7.51 -7.17
CA GLN A 386 -26.59 6.11 -7.07
C GLN A 386 -25.69 5.72 -8.24
N ARG A 387 -26.08 6.10 -9.47
CA ARG A 387 -25.29 5.87 -10.70
C ARG A 387 -23.92 6.56 -10.63
N ARG A 388 -23.87 7.82 -10.20
CA ARG A 388 -22.61 8.55 -10.00
C ARG A 388 -21.76 7.91 -8.91
N ALA A 389 -22.37 7.48 -7.81
CA ALA A 389 -21.67 6.80 -6.74
C ALA A 389 -21.06 5.48 -7.22
N ALA A 390 -21.81 4.67 -7.97
CA ALA A 390 -21.32 3.44 -8.59
C ALA A 390 -20.12 3.70 -9.50
N ALA A 391 -20.20 4.75 -10.33
CA ALA A 391 -19.11 5.15 -11.22
C ALA A 391 -17.83 5.52 -10.46
N THR A 392 -17.96 6.37 -9.44
CA THR A 392 -16.83 6.81 -8.61
C THR A 392 -16.22 5.62 -7.85
N LEU A 393 -17.04 4.79 -7.19
CA LEU A 393 -16.57 3.62 -6.46
C LEU A 393 -15.86 2.61 -7.37
N ALA A 394 -16.43 2.33 -8.55
CA ALA A 394 -15.81 1.41 -9.50
C ALA A 394 -14.48 1.94 -10.05
N ALA A 395 -14.41 3.24 -10.37
CA ALA A 395 -13.18 3.88 -10.81
C ALA A 395 -12.10 3.81 -9.73
N THR A 396 -12.43 4.22 -8.50
CA THR A 396 -11.48 4.24 -7.37
C THR A 396 -10.97 2.84 -7.01
N LEU A 397 -11.85 1.84 -6.92
CA LEU A 397 -11.45 0.47 -6.60
C LEU A 397 -10.57 -0.12 -7.71
N GLN A 398 -10.90 0.12 -8.99
CA GLN A 398 -10.08 -0.36 -10.10
C GLN A 398 -8.72 0.36 -10.16
N GLU A 399 -8.66 1.66 -9.90
CA GLU A 399 -7.40 2.41 -9.79
C GLU A 399 -6.50 1.88 -8.67
N LEU A 400 -7.08 1.42 -7.56
CA LEU A 400 -6.36 0.79 -6.46
C LEU A 400 -5.88 -0.64 -6.76
N GLY A 401 -6.35 -1.24 -7.85
CA GLY A 401 -5.98 -2.58 -8.31
C GLY A 401 -6.93 -3.70 -7.91
N ASP A 402 -8.13 -3.38 -7.41
CA ASP A 402 -9.16 -4.37 -7.07
C ASP A 402 -9.93 -4.85 -8.30
N ARG A 403 -10.42 -6.09 -8.27
CA ARG A 403 -11.27 -6.64 -9.33
C ARG A 403 -12.71 -6.20 -9.08
N VAL A 404 -13.28 -5.42 -9.99
CA VAL A 404 -14.63 -4.85 -9.83
C VAL A 404 -15.54 -5.30 -10.96
N ALA A 405 -16.80 -5.60 -10.67
CA ALA A 405 -17.85 -5.74 -11.67
C ALA A 405 -19.05 -4.84 -11.32
N ILE A 406 -19.82 -4.42 -12.33
CA ILE A 406 -21.00 -3.58 -12.15
C ILE A 406 -22.17 -4.23 -12.90
N TYR A 407 -23.20 -4.57 -12.13
CA TYR A 407 -24.47 -5.08 -12.61
C TYR A 407 -25.58 -4.16 -12.12
N ALA A 408 -26.56 -3.92 -12.96
CA ALA A 408 -27.81 -3.31 -12.53
C ALA A 408 -28.80 -4.41 -12.15
N PHE A 409 -29.88 -4.08 -11.44
CA PHE A 409 -31.02 -4.97 -11.26
C PHE A 409 -32.33 -4.23 -11.43
N ARG A 410 -33.33 -4.97 -11.94
CA ARG A 410 -34.75 -4.62 -11.99
C ARG A 410 -35.56 -5.88 -12.20
N SER A 411 -36.85 -5.89 -11.88
CA SER A 411 -37.73 -7.05 -12.08
C SER A 411 -39.03 -6.69 -12.78
N GLU A 412 -39.53 -7.64 -13.55
CA GLU A 412 -40.88 -7.66 -14.12
C GLU A 412 -41.54 -8.98 -13.69
N GLY A 413 -41.95 -9.04 -12.42
CA GLY A 413 -42.41 -10.27 -11.79
C GLY A 413 -41.29 -11.29 -11.55
N ARG A 414 -41.69 -12.48 -11.07
CA ARG A 414 -40.77 -13.58 -10.73
C ARG A 414 -40.08 -14.21 -11.94
N ASP A 415 -40.74 -14.21 -13.10
CA ASP A 415 -40.28 -14.92 -14.31
C ASP A 415 -39.24 -14.12 -15.10
N ALA A 416 -39.04 -12.84 -14.75
CA ALA A 416 -38.13 -11.92 -15.41
C ALA A 416 -37.44 -10.96 -14.42
N VAL A 417 -36.51 -11.49 -13.63
CA VAL A 417 -35.58 -10.68 -12.84
C VAL A 417 -34.37 -10.35 -13.70
N HIS A 418 -34.25 -9.10 -14.12
CA HIS A 418 -33.21 -8.67 -15.05
C HIS A 418 -31.94 -8.24 -14.32
N LEU A 419 -30.80 -8.77 -14.75
CA LEU A 419 -29.46 -8.31 -14.36
C LEU A 419 -28.69 -7.75 -15.58
N PRO A 420 -28.93 -6.48 -15.96
CA PRO A 420 -28.16 -5.84 -17.01
C PRO A 420 -26.68 -5.73 -16.64
N VAL A 421 -25.81 -6.23 -17.51
CA VAL A 421 -24.35 -6.20 -17.33
C VAL A 421 -23.79 -4.89 -17.86
N VAL A 422 -23.28 -4.05 -16.96
CA VAL A 422 -22.58 -2.81 -17.32
C VAL A 422 -21.09 -3.10 -17.55
N LYS A 423 -20.49 -3.83 -16.61
CA LYS A 423 -19.06 -4.18 -16.59
C LYS A 423 -18.85 -5.54 -15.92
N THR A 424 -18.16 -6.46 -16.57
CA THR A 424 -17.71 -7.72 -15.95
C THR A 424 -16.37 -7.57 -15.23
N PHE A 425 -15.92 -8.60 -14.51
CA PHE A 425 -14.63 -8.58 -13.79
C PHE A 425 -13.41 -8.43 -14.73
N GLU A 426 -13.50 -8.97 -15.94
CA GLU A 426 -12.42 -8.92 -16.95
C GLU A 426 -12.36 -7.59 -17.70
N GLN A 427 -13.46 -6.83 -17.71
CA GLN A 427 -13.53 -5.54 -18.42
C GLN A 427 -12.89 -4.44 -17.59
N ARG A 428 -12.29 -3.45 -18.25
CA ARG A 428 -11.82 -2.21 -17.60
C ARG A 428 -12.96 -1.20 -17.54
N PHE A 429 -13.00 -0.38 -16.49
CA PHE A 429 -13.92 0.75 -16.37
C PHE A 429 -13.48 1.92 -17.26
N ASP A 430 -13.74 1.79 -18.55
CA ASP A 430 -13.41 2.76 -19.59
C ASP A 430 -14.61 3.65 -19.95
N ALA A 431 -14.45 4.44 -21.02
CA ALA A 431 -15.51 5.32 -21.51
C ALA A 431 -16.76 4.52 -21.97
N ALA A 432 -16.60 3.30 -22.46
CA ALA A 432 -17.71 2.46 -22.89
C ALA A 432 -18.51 1.94 -21.69
N ALA A 433 -17.84 1.48 -20.64
CA ALA A 433 -18.49 1.08 -19.40
C ALA A 433 -19.24 2.26 -18.75
N ARG A 434 -18.65 3.47 -18.80
CA ARG A 434 -19.33 4.72 -18.36
C ARG A 434 -20.55 5.05 -19.22
N ALA A 435 -20.46 4.92 -20.54
CA ALA A 435 -21.59 5.16 -21.43
C ALA A 435 -22.74 4.17 -21.15
N ARG A 436 -22.44 2.89 -20.94
CA ARG A 436 -23.44 1.88 -20.54
C ARG A 436 -24.11 2.22 -19.22
N LEU A 437 -23.32 2.60 -18.21
CA LEU A 437 -23.83 3.03 -16.92
C LEU A 437 -24.72 4.27 -17.08
N ASN A 438 -24.33 5.20 -17.95
CA ASN A 438 -25.07 6.43 -18.19
C ASN A 438 -26.39 6.23 -18.93
N GLN A 439 -26.52 5.17 -19.71
CA GLN A 439 -27.72 4.81 -20.45
C GLN A 439 -28.68 3.93 -19.66
N LEU A 440 -28.32 3.50 -18.45
CA LEU A 440 -29.29 2.86 -17.56
C LEU A 440 -30.44 3.83 -17.28
N GLN A 441 -31.65 3.36 -17.56
CA GLN A 441 -32.89 4.08 -17.27
C GLN A 441 -33.63 3.32 -16.17
N PRO A 442 -34.03 4.01 -15.09
CA PRO A 442 -34.81 3.39 -14.02
C PRO A 442 -36.17 2.95 -14.57
N SER A 443 -36.54 1.69 -14.32
CA SER A 443 -37.77 1.08 -14.85
C SER A 443 -38.18 -0.14 -14.05
N SER A 444 -39.47 -0.43 -14.02
CA SER A 444 -40.04 -1.65 -13.41
C SER A 444 -39.85 -1.72 -11.88
N TYR A 445 -39.80 -2.93 -11.31
CA TYR A 445 -39.90 -3.22 -9.89
C TYR A 445 -38.58 -3.78 -9.30
N THR A 446 -38.58 -4.11 -8.01
CA THR A 446 -37.42 -4.59 -7.24
C THR A 446 -37.68 -5.91 -6.51
N ARG A 447 -37.34 -7.03 -7.16
CA ARG A 447 -37.25 -8.36 -6.52
C ARG A 447 -35.84 -8.65 -6.03
N LEU A 448 -35.46 -7.98 -4.94
CA LEU A 448 -34.08 -7.87 -4.46
C LEU A 448 -33.42 -9.21 -4.08
N GLY A 449 -34.12 -10.12 -3.41
CA GLY A 449 -33.52 -11.39 -2.96
C GLY A 449 -33.03 -12.27 -4.13
N ALA A 450 -33.82 -12.37 -5.20
CA ALA A 450 -33.41 -13.07 -6.43
C ALA A 450 -32.20 -12.40 -7.10
N ALA A 451 -32.18 -11.06 -7.17
CA ALA A 451 -31.06 -10.31 -7.72
C ALA A 451 -29.76 -10.52 -6.92
N ILE A 452 -29.84 -10.53 -5.59
CA ILE A 452 -28.72 -10.80 -4.68
C ILE A 452 -28.18 -12.22 -4.91
N ARG A 453 -29.05 -13.23 -5.02
CA ARG A 453 -28.63 -14.62 -5.29
C ARG A 453 -27.96 -14.77 -6.65
N GLY A 454 -28.51 -14.13 -7.69
CA GLY A 454 -27.91 -14.10 -9.03
C GLY A 454 -26.52 -13.44 -9.02
N ALA A 455 -26.42 -12.22 -8.48
CA ALA A 455 -25.16 -11.50 -8.36
C ALA A 455 -24.13 -12.26 -7.50
N GLY A 456 -24.57 -12.90 -6.42
CA GLY A 456 -23.73 -13.74 -5.58
C GLY A 456 -23.18 -14.97 -6.30
N GLY A 457 -23.95 -15.57 -7.20
CA GLY A 457 -23.50 -16.65 -8.09
C GLY A 457 -22.35 -16.20 -9.00
N ILE A 458 -22.52 -15.05 -9.66
CA ILE A 458 -21.50 -14.44 -10.53
C ILE A 458 -20.24 -14.11 -9.73
N LEU A 459 -20.38 -13.48 -8.56
CA LEU A 459 -19.27 -13.12 -7.70
C LEU A 459 -18.49 -14.36 -7.24
N LYS A 460 -19.16 -15.48 -6.92
CA LYS A 460 -18.49 -16.72 -6.54
C LYS A 460 -17.74 -17.38 -7.70
N ALA A 461 -18.31 -17.34 -8.90
CA ALA A 461 -17.74 -17.96 -10.09
C ALA A 461 -16.57 -17.16 -10.69
N GLU A 462 -16.69 -15.83 -10.75
CA GLU A 462 -15.79 -15.00 -11.57
C GLU A 462 -14.80 -14.15 -10.77
N ALA A 463 -15.06 -13.84 -9.49
CA ALA A 463 -14.25 -12.88 -8.72
C ALA A 463 -12.81 -13.33 -8.47
N GLY A 464 -12.50 -14.63 -8.54
CA GLY A 464 -11.16 -15.22 -8.53
C GLY A 464 -10.24 -14.75 -7.38
N THR A 465 -10.83 -14.25 -6.29
CA THR A 465 -10.15 -13.63 -5.15
C THR A 465 -10.65 -14.27 -3.84
N PRO A 466 -9.81 -14.32 -2.80
CA PRO A 466 -10.17 -14.96 -1.53
C PRO A 466 -11.16 -14.10 -0.71
N ASN A 467 -11.09 -12.77 -0.85
CA ASN A 467 -12.07 -11.86 -0.25
C ASN A 467 -13.04 -11.38 -1.32
N ARG A 468 -14.33 -11.57 -1.07
CA ARG A 468 -15.41 -11.26 -2.01
C ARG A 468 -16.40 -10.34 -1.31
N LEU A 469 -16.79 -9.25 -1.96
CA LEU A 469 -17.72 -8.26 -1.43
C LEU A 469 -18.81 -7.97 -2.45
N LEU A 470 -20.06 -8.15 -2.04
CA LEU A 470 -21.23 -7.65 -2.74
C LEU A 470 -21.57 -6.26 -2.18
N LEU A 471 -21.54 -5.24 -3.04
CA LEU A 471 -21.94 -3.88 -2.73
C LEU A 471 -23.29 -3.57 -3.37
N VAL A 472 -24.35 -3.44 -2.57
CA VAL A 472 -25.70 -3.13 -3.05
C VAL A 472 -25.94 -1.62 -2.92
N LEU A 473 -26.28 -0.97 -4.03
CA LEU A 473 -26.69 0.44 -4.07
C LEU A 473 -28.20 0.49 -4.34
N SER A 474 -29.01 0.66 -3.30
CA SER A 474 -30.47 0.68 -3.40
C SER A 474 -31.06 1.59 -2.32
N ASP A 475 -32.27 2.08 -2.56
CA ASP A 475 -33.06 2.86 -1.61
C ASP A 475 -33.57 2.01 -0.42
N GLY A 476 -33.50 0.68 -0.55
CA GLY A 476 -33.89 -0.28 0.49
C GLY A 476 -35.36 -0.65 0.48
N TYR A 477 -36.11 -0.38 -0.59
CA TYR A 477 -37.52 -0.71 -0.70
C TYR A 477 -37.78 -1.83 -1.73
N PRO A 478 -37.68 -3.10 -1.32
CA PRO A 478 -37.97 -4.21 -2.21
C PRO A 478 -39.50 -4.33 -2.44
N TYR A 479 -39.92 -4.23 -3.70
CA TYR A 479 -41.32 -4.27 -4.10
C TYR A 479 -41.46 -4.84 -5.52
N ASP A 480 -42.30 -5.85 -5.71
CA ASP A 480 -42.68 -6.45 -6.99
C ASP A 480 -44.05 -7.15 -6.86
N HIS A 481 -44.65 -7.62 -7.96
CA HIS A 481 -45.97 -8.27 -7.92
C HIS A 481 -45.93 -9.51 -7.00
N GLY A 482 -46.76 -9.48 -5.95
CA GLY A 482 -46.84 -10.55 -4.95
C GLY A 482 -45.57 -10.67 -4.09
N TYR A 483 -44.76 -9.62 -4.04
CA TYR A 483 -43.49 -9.53 -3.32
C TYR A 483 -43.40 -8.15 -2.67
N GLU A 484 -43.96 -8.01 -1.47
CA GLU A 484 -44.07 -6.71 -0.79
C GLU A 484 -43.96 -6.84 0.73
N GLY A 485 -43.69 -5.71 1.39
CA GLY A 485 -43.64 -5.59 2.85
C GLY A 485 -42.75 -6.63 3.50
N ARG A 486 -43.25 -7.27 4.58
CA ARG A 486 -42.49 -8.27 5.36
C ARG A 486 -41.98 -9.43 4.51
N TYR A 487 -42.72 -9.84 3.47
CA TYR A 487 -42.30 -10.93 2.60
C TYR A 487 -41.02 -10.57 1.84
N ALA A 488 -41.03 -9.40 1.20
CA ALA A 488 -39.90 -8.89 0.43
C ALA A 488 -38.68 -8.57 1.30
N GLU A 489 -38.92 -8.00 2.48
CA GLU A 489 -37.87 -7.73 3.48
C GLU A 489 -37.20 -9.03 3.95
N SER A 490 -38.00 -10.06 4.24
CA SER A 490 -37.50 -11.33 4.77
C SER A 490 -36.72 -12.14 3.72
N ASP A 491 -37.17 -12.15 2.45
CA ASP A 491 -36.43 -12.84 1.39
C ASP A 491 -35.09 -12.17 1.08
N ALA A 492 -35.06 -10.83 1.02
CA ALA A 492 -33.82 -10.09 0.82
C ALA A 492 -32.83 -10.29 1.98
N ASN A 493 -33.32 -10.26 3.23
CA ASN A 493 -32.51 -10.53 4.40
C ASN A 493 -31.94 -11.96 4.36
N ARG A 494 -32.78 -12.95 4.07
CA ARG A 494 -32.35 -14.35 3.95
C ARG A 494 -31.33 -14.55 2.81
N ALA A 495 -31.49 -13.88 1.66
CA ALA A 495 -30.52 -13.92 0.57
C ALA A 495 -29.13 -13.35 0.99
N LEU A 496 -29.10 -12.32 1.84
CA LEU A 496 -27.84 -11.77 2.37
C LEU A 496 -27.20 -12.73 3.39
N GLU A 497 -27.99 -13.34 4.26
CA GLU A 497 -27.50 -14.37 5.20
C GLU A 497 -26.88 -15.57 4.46
N GLU A 498 -27.50 -16.03 3.37
CA GLU A 498 -26.99 -17.10 2.52
C GLU A 498 -25.62 -16.75 1.93
N LEU A 499 -25.47 -15.55 1.35
CA LEU A 499 -24.20 -15.11 0.78
C LEU A 499 -23.09 -15.01 1.82
N ARG A 500 -23.41 -14.53 3.02
CA ARG A 500 -22.47 -14.47 4.13
C ARG A 500 -21.99 -15.84 4.57
N THR A 501 -22.92 -16.80 4.68
CA THR A 501 -22.61 -18.19 4.98
C THR A 501 -21.67 -18.81 3.95
N ASP A 502 -21.80 -18.39 2.69
CA ASP A 502 -20.95 -18.80 1.57
C ASP A 502 -19.63 -18.00 1.47
N GLY A 503 -19.30 -17.18 2.47
CA GLY A 503 -18.05 -16.44 2.52
C GLY A 503 -17.99 -15.26 1.54
N VAL A 504 -19.12 -14.61 1.30
CA VAL A 504 -19.22 -13.31 0.61
C VAL A 504 -19.61 -12.23 1.62
N ALA A 505 -18.83 -11.17 1.73
CA ALA A 505 -19.19 -10.00 2.53
C ALA A 505 -20.27 -9.20 1.80
N CYS A 506 -21.20 -8.60 2.55
CA CYS A 506 -22.26 -7.77 1.96
C CYS A 506 -22.24 -6.38 2.60
N LEU A 507 -22.25 -5.34 1.77
CA LEU A 507 -22.37 -3.95 2.16
C LEU A 507 -23.50 -3.28 1.38
N CYS A 508 -24.45 -2.67 2.07
CA CYS A 508 -25.60 -2.03 1.45
C CYS A 508 -25.56 -0.51 1.69
N LEU A 509 -25.54 0.29 0.62
CA LEU A 509 -25.50 1.76 0.70
C LEU A 509 -26.78 2.35 0.11
N SER A 510 -27.48 3.15 0.92
CA SER A 510 -28.59 3.99 0.48
C SER A 510 -28.09 5.42 0.27
N ILE A 511 -28.11 5.90 -0.97
CA ILE A 511 -27.59 7.22 -1.37
C ILE A 511 -28.70 8.02 -2.04
N GLY A 512 -28.91 9.25 -1.59
CA GLY A 512 -29.84 10.21 -2.22
C GLY A 512 -31.25 10.23 -1.63
N ALA A 513 -31.64 9.24 -0.82
CA ALA A 513 -32.90 9.26 -0.10
C ALA A 513 -32.77 10.12 1.17
N ALA A 514 -33.42 11.29 1.20
CA ALA A 514 -33.29 12.25 2.29
C ALA A 514 -33.81 11.76 3.66
N ALA A 515 -34.52 10.63 3.71
CA ALA A 515 -34.97 9.98 4.94
C ALA A 515 -35.51 8.56 4.65
N THR A 516 -34.67 7.63 4.17
CA THR A 516 -35.08 6.22 4.30
C THR A 516 -35.15 5.89 5.79
N ASP A 517 -36.31 5.38 6.25
CA ASP A 517 -36.47 4.94 7.63
C ASP A 517 -35.36 3.93 7.97
N ALA A 518 -34.49 4.28 8.92
CA ALA A 518 -33.38 3.43 9.33
C ALA A 518 -33.88 2.04 9.77
N ARG A 519 -35.11 1.95 10.29
CA ARG A 519 -35.77 0.68 10.66
C ARG A 519 -36.24 -0.13 9.46
N ALA A 520 -36.54 0.50 8.33
CA ALA A 520 -36.84 -0.22 7.09
C ALA A 520 -35.55 -0.83 6.50
N LEU A 521 -34.46 -0.06 6.47
CA LEU A 521 -33.15 -0.56 6.06
C LEU A 521 -32.66 -1.69 6.96
N GLU A 522 -32.83 -1.58 8.27
CA GLU A 522 -32.45 -2.62 9.22
C GLU A 522 -33.25 -3.92 9.01
N ARG A 523 -34.53 -3.86 8.64
CA ARG A 523 -35.33 -5.05 8.34
C ARG A 523 -34.86 -5.80 7.10
N VAL A 524 -34.51 -5.06 6.03
CA VAL A 524 -34.04 -5.63 4.76
C VAL A 524 -32.57 -6.07 4.84
N PHE A 525 -31.71 -5.19 5.36
CA PHE A 525 -30.27 -5.31 5.32
C PHE A 525 -29.64 -5.69 6.65
N GLY A 526 -30.39 -5.91 7.73
CA GLY A 526 -29.84 -6.14 9.07
C GLY A 526 -28.88 -7.33 9.20
N ALA A 527 -28.93 -8.27 8.24
CA ALA A 527 -27.94 -9.32 8.10
C ALA A 527 -26.59 -8.86 7.52
N ALA A 528 -26.49 -7.65 6.98
CA ALA A 528 -25.34 -7.06 6.30
C ALA A 528 -24.95 -5.72 6.93
N SER A 529 -23.71 -5.26 6.72
CA SER A 529 -23.36 -3.89 7.09
C SER A 529 -24.09 -2.92 6.17
N TYR A 530 -24.71 -1.87 6.71
CA TYR A 530 -25.44 -0.87 5.91
C TYR A 530 -25.10 0.57 6.30
N ALA A 531 -25.26 1.50 5.36
CA ALA A 531 -25.11 2.94 5.61
C ALA A 531 -26.05 3.77 4.72
N CYS A 532 -26.50 4.91 5.23
CA CYS A 532 -27.34 5.86 4.49
C CYS A 532 -26.69 7.25 4.47
N ALA A 533 -26.78 7.96 3.33
CA ALA A 533 -26.37 9.35 3.21
C ALA A 533 -27.08 10.06 2.05
N ALA A 534 -27.09 11.39 2.07
CA ALA A 534 -27.62 12.16 0.94
C ALA A 534 -26.67 12.12 -0.27
N THR A 535 -25.36 12.04 -0.01
CA THR A 535 -24.33 12.03 -1.05
C THR A 535 -23.22 11.03 -0.75
N LEU A 536 -22.52 10.54 -1.79
CA LEU A 536 -21.36 9.66 -1.59
C LEU A 536 -20.25 10.34 -0.78
N ALA A 537 -20.06 11.65 -0.96
CA ALA A 537 -19.02 12.42 -0.28
C ALA A 537 -19.17 12.40 1.26
N GLU A 538 -20.39 12.27 1.78
CA GLU A 538 -20.64 12.11 3.22
C GLU A 538 -20.22 10.73 3.74
N LEU A 539 -20.25 9.70 2.90
CA LEU A 539 -19.84 8.33 3.24
C LEU A 539 -18.33 8.11 3.02
N SER A 540 -17.70 8.84 2.11
CA SER A 540 -16.28 8.71 1.77
C SER A 540 -15.34 8.66 2.99
N PRO A 541 -15.51 9.50 4.05
CA PRO A 541 -14.65 9.46 5.23
C PRO A 541 -14.73 8.18 6.07
N ARG A 542 -15.86 7.46 6.00
CA ARG A 542 -16.16 6.24 6.79
C ARG A 542 -16.14 4.97 5.94
N MET A 543 -15.79 5.07 4.66
CA MET A 543 -15.87 3.93 3.74
C MET A 543 -14.88 2.81 4.11
N ASP A 544 -13.73 3.15 4.69
CA ASP A 544 -12.78 2.18 5.22
C ASP A 544 -13.38 1.37 6.38
N GLU A 545 -14.04 2.02 7.33
CA GLU A 545 -14.73 1.36 8.44
C GLU A 545 -15.83 0.43 7.95
N LEU A 546 -16.66 0.87 6.99
CA LEU A 546 -17.77 0.09 6.45
C LEU A 546 -17.30 -1.16 5.72
N PHE A 547 -16.30 -1.04 4.84
CA PHE A 547 -15.73 -2.19 4.15
C PHE A 547 -15.04 -3.15 5.11
N MET A 548 -14.28 -2.63 6.09
CA MET A 548 -13.59 -3.47 7.06
C MET A 548 -14.58 -4.16 8.01
N SER A 549 -15.70 -3.52 8.38
CA SER A 549 -16.77 -4.17 9.16
C SER A 549 -17.33 -5.36 8.40
N ALA A 550 -17.73 -5.16 7.14
CA ALA A 550 -18.29 -6.22 6.31
C ALA A 550 -17.31 -7.40 6.12
N LEU A 551 -16.01 -7.12 5.94
CA LEU A 551 -14.97 -8.15 5.84
C LEU A 551 -14.66 -8.85 7.17
N ARG A 552 -14.66 -8.11 8.30
CA ARG A 552 -14.42 -8.68 9.64
C ARG A 552 -15.55 -9.57 10.10
N GLU A 553 -16.79 -9.17 9.86
CA GLU A 553 -17.96 -9.97 10.20
C GLU A 553 -17.93 -11.34 9.51
N LEU A 554 -17.46 -11.38 8.27
CA LEU A 554 -17.21 -12.63 7.54
C LEU A 554 -16.07 -13.46 8.17
N ALA A 555 -14.98 -12.81 8.59
CA ALA A 555 -13.88 -13.50 9.26
C ALA A 555 -14.33 -14.13 10.60
N ALA A 556 -15.16 -13.43 11.37
CA ALA A 556 -15.72 -13.91 12.62
C ALA A 556 -16.64 -15.13 12.41
N GLN A 557 -17.46 -15.14 11.35
CA GLN A 557 -18.32 -16.27 11.01
C GLN A 557 -17.53 -17.52 10.56
N ARG A 558 -16.38 -17.36 9.90
CA ARG A 558 -15.48 -18.48 9.56
C ARG A 558 -14.85 -19.15 10.78
N LEU A 559 -14.68 -18.40 11.87
CA LEU A 559 -14.09 -18.89 13.13
C LEU A 559 -15.13 -19.50 14.07
N ALA A 560 -16.43 -19.27 13.84
CA ALA A 560 -17.49 -19.92 14.60
C ALA A 560 -17.57 -21.41 14.23
N PRO A 561 -17.61 -22.33 15.22
CA PRO A 561 -17.74 -23.76 14.93
C PRO A 561 -19.07 -24.00 14.21
N ARG A 562 -19.02 -24.59 13.00
CA ARG A 562 -20.24 -25.00 12.30
C ARG A 562 -20.96 -26.04 13.16
N PRO A 563 -22.25 -25.83 13.53
CA PRO A 563 -23.03 -26.89 14.15
C PRO A 563 -23.11 -28.06 13.16
N ARG A 564 -22.84 -29.26 13.67
CA ARG A 564 -22.84 -30.51 12.90
C ARG A 564 -24.23 -30.92 12.46
#